data_AF-A0A2E7S715-F1
#
_entry.id   AF-A0A2E7S715-F1
#
_cell.length_a   1.000
_cell.length_b   1.000
_cell.length_c   1.000
_cell.angle_alpha   90.00
_cell.angle_beta   90.00
_cell.angle_gamma   90.00
#
_symmetry.space_group_name_H-M   'P 1'
#
loop_
_entity.id
_entity.type
_entity.pdbx_description
1 polymer ?
#
loop_
_entity_poly.entity_id
_entity_poly.type
_entity_poly.pdbx_seq_one_letter_code
_entity_poly.pdbx_strand_id
1 'polypeptide(L)'
;MSVQPHITAAVGAPRAINIKFPAGNQVGESGKPIQQRKLLTEALESIFKITSPRTILQSPYRWRRFPISEEAVFIGESTGPTHPEAMPIGPALDELSNKLNIYIHWLQEKIKIENTVETPNEAYISGLSTQLQRSMDLLELIDSEALDQYREILNTIATLELRGQGRFV
;
A
#
# COMPACT_ATOMS: atom_id res chain seq x y z
N MET A 1 -12.12 6.05 -8.46
CA MET A 1 -11.18 5.57 -7.42
C MET A 1 -10.18 6.68 -7.17
N SER A 2 -9.75 6.87 -5.93
CA SER A 2 -8.82 7.93 -5.54
C SER A 2 -7.63 7.36 -4.80
N VAL A 3 -6.47 7.97 -5.01
CA VAL A 3 -5.24 7.77 -4.21
C VAL A 3 -4.93 9.02 -3.38
N GLN A 4 -5.74 10.08 -3.53
CA GLN A 4 -5.60 11.37 -2.87
C GLN A 4 -6.97 11.76 -2.29
N PRO A 5 -7.38 11.13 -1.17
CA PRO A 5 -8.72 11.31 -0.62
C PRO A 5 -8.97 12.77 -0.16
N HIS A 6 -7.93 13.49 0.24
CA HIS A 6 -8.01 14.91 0.63
C HIS A 6 -8.42 15.81 -0.55
N ILE A 7 -7.81 15.64 -1.73
CA ILE A 7 -8.23 16.35 -2.95
C ILE A 7 -9.65 15.96 -3.34
N THR A 8 -9.97 14.67 -3.26
CA THR A 8 -11.29 14.14 -3.62
C THR A 8 -12.39 14.72 -2.74
N ALA A 9 -12.13 14.90 -1.44
CA ALA A 9 -13.02 15.57 -0.51
C ALA A 9 -13.15 17.06 -0.83
N ALA A 10 -12.03 17.75 -1.11
CA ALA A 10 -12.03 19.18 -1.43
C ALA A 10 -12.84 19.54 -2.67
N VAL A 11 -12.77 18.72 -3.73
CA VAL A 11 -13.58 18.91 -4.95
C VAL A 11 -15.04 18.48 -4.78
N GLY A 12 -15.41 17.92 -3.63
CA GLY A 12 -16.77 17.50 -3.32
C GLY A 12 -17.26 16.33 -4.17
N ALA A 13 -16.38 15.37 -4.50
CA ALA A 13 -16.74 14.23 -5.32
C ALA A 13 -17.97 13.49 -4.74
N PRO A 14 -19.01 13.19 -5.55
CA PRO A 14 -20.28 12.72 -5.02
C PRO A 14 -20.18 11.32 -4.40
N ARG A 15 -19.35 10.44 -4.98
CA ARG A 15 -19.07 9.09 -4.48
C ARG A 15 -17.62 8.75 -4.84
N ALA A 16 -16.86 8.25 -3.87
CA ALA A 16 -15.51 7.80 -4.13
C ALA A 16 -15.15 6.59 -3.29
N ILE A 17 -14.15 5.84 -3.77
CA ILE A 17 -13.42 4.85 -3.02
C ILE A 17 -11.96 5.26 -3.01
N ASN A 18 -11.37 5.33 -1.83
CA ASN A 18 -9.95 5.54 -1.62
C ASN A 18 -9.22 4.20 -1.61
N ILE A 19 -8.12 4.12 -2.32
CA ILE A 19 -7.23 2.96 -2.37
C ILE A 19 -5.84 3.41 -1.91
N LYS A 20 -5.17 2.60 -1.10
CA LYS A 20 -3.82 2.91 -0.60
C LYS A 20 -2.75 2.44 -1.57
N PHE A 21 -2.87 2.95 -2.78
CA PHE A 21 -2.02 2.61 -3.91
C PHE A 21 -1.24 3.86 -4.34
N PRO A 22 -0.03 3.70 -4.85
CA PRO A 22 0.74 4.80 -5.39
C PRO A 22 0.07 5.39 -6.63
N ALA A 23 0.30 6.69 -6.84
CA ALA A 23 -0.18 7.39 -8.03
C ALA A 23 0.23 6.67 -9.32
N GLY A 24 -0.66 6.69 -10.32
CA GLY A 24 -0.48 6.00 -11.59
C GLY A 24 -0.82 4.50 -11.58
N ASN A 25 -1.01 3.89 -10.40
CA ASN A 25 -1.25 2.45 -10.29
C ASN A 25 -2.65 2.10 -9.76
N GLN A 26 -3.63 2.97 -9.99
CA GLN A 26 -4.94 2.91 -9.35
C GLN A 26 -5.77 1.66 -9.68
N VAL A 27 -5.39 0.91 -10.71
CA VAL A 27 -6.08 -0.30 -11.15
C VAL A 27 -5.45 -1.59 -10.62
N GLY A 28 -4.30 -1.53 -9.94
CA GLY A 28 -3.58 -2.69 -9.45
C GLY A 28 -2.24 -2.93 -10.17
N GLU A 29 -1.57 -4.02 -9.81
CA GLU A 29 -0.27 -4.37 -10.36
C GLU A 29 -0.37 -4.74 -11.85
N SER A 30 0.66 -4.39 -12.62
CA SER A 30 0.74 -4.76 -14.04
C SER A 30 0.78 -6.28 -14.20
N GLY A 31 0.09 -6.77 -15.23
CA GLY A 31 0.04 -8.21 -15.53
C GLY A 31 -0.85 -9.05 -14.61
N LYS A 32 -1.54 -8.46 -13.62
CA LYS A 32 -2.37 -9.17 -12.63
C LYS A 32 -3.89 -8.95 -12.86
N PRO A 33 -4.50 -9.58 -13.88
CA PRO A 33 -5.87 -9.26 -14.30
C PRO A 33 -6.95 -9.68 -13.30
N ILE A 34 -6.71 -10.71 -12.46
CA ILE A 34 -7.70 -11.14 -11.46
C ILE A 34 -7.80 -10.10 -10.34
N GLN A 35 -6.66 -9.61 -9.85
CA GLN A 35 -6.58 -8.52 -8.87
C GLN A 35 -7.21 -7.24 -9.43
N GLN A 36 -6.83 -6.85 -10.64
CA GLN A 36 -7.37 -5.65 -11.30
C GLN A 36 -8.91 -5.73 -11.44
N ARG A 37 -9.43 -6.88 -11.87
CA ARG A 37 -10.87 -7.11 -11.98
C ARG A 37 -11.54 -7.03 -10.62
N LYS A 38 -10.96 -7.65 -9.58
CA LYS A 38 -11.52 -7.59 -8.22
C LYS A 38 -11.62 -6.16 -7.71
N LEU A 39 -10.58 -5.35 -7.93
CA LEU A 39 -10.55 -3.94 -7.52
C LEU A 39 -11.63 -3.12 -8.24
N LEU A 40 -11.74 -3.28 -9.57
CA LEU A 40 -12.76 -2.61 -10.36
C LEU A 40 -14.18 -3.03 -9.97
N THR A 41 -14.40 -4.33 -9.75
CA THR A 41 -15.68 -4.85 -9.27
C THR A 41 -16.05 -4.24 -7.93
N GLU A 42 -15.13 -4.19 -6.95
CA GLU A 42 -15.40 -3.57 -5.65
C GLU A 42 -15.68 -2.07 -5.77
N ALA A 43 -14.96 -1.36 -6.64
CA ALA A 43 -15.21 0.04 -6.92
C ALA A 43 -16.60 0.27 -7.54
N LEU A 44 -17.06 -0.61 -8.43
CA LEU A 44 -18.41 -0.54 -9.01
C LEU A 44 -19.48 -0.90 -7.97
N GLU A 45 -19.28 -1.95 -7.19
CA GLU A 45 -20.17 -2.33 -6.10
C GLU A 45 -20.30 -1.23 -5.03
N SER A 46 -19.25 -0.44 -4.83
CA SER A 46 -19.25 0.70 -3.90
C SER A 46 -20.33 1.73 -4.25
N ILE A 47 -20.73 1.83 -5.52
CA ILE A 47 -21.80 2.73 -5.98
C ILE A 47 -23.12 2.39 -5.29
N PHE A 48 -23.40 1.12 -5.03
CA PHE A 48 -24.61 0.66 -4.34
C PHE A 48 -24.49 0.75 -2.81
N LYS A 49 -23.26 0.70 -2.26
CA LYS A 49 -23.00 0.83 -0.82
C LYS A 49 -23.07 2.28 -0.34
N ILE A 50 -22.71 3.24 -1.20
CA ILE A 50 -22.71 4.66 -0.86
C ILE A 50 -24.13 5.23 -0.99
N THR A 51 -24.78 5.45 0.16
CA THR A 51 -26.14 6.01 0.25
C THR A 51 -26.18 7.53 0.40
N SER A 52 -25.07 8.15 0.82
CA SER A 52 -24.97 9.60 1.04
C SER A 52 -23.95 10.24 0.10
N PRO A 53 -24.23 11.45 -0.45
CA PRO A 53 -23.27 12.18 -1.27
C PRO A 53 -22.02 12.54 -0.46
N ARG A 54 -20.90 12.78 -1.14
CA ARG A 54 -19.59 13.12 -0.55
C ARG A 54 -19.02 12.04 0.37
N THR A 55 -19.44 10.80 0.17
CA THR A 55 -18.91 9.65 0.92
C THR A 55 -17.68 9.09 0.19
N ILE A 56 -16.59 8.93 0.93
CA ILE A 56 -15.36 8.28 0.47
C ILE A 56 -15.20 6.98 1.25
N LEU A 57 -15.45 5.84 0.61
CA LEU A 57 -15.20 4.54 1.22
C LEU A 57 -13.70 4.23 1.21
N GLN A 58 -13.22 3.56 2.25
CA GLN A 58 -11.83 3.09 2.31
C GLN A 58 -11.78 1.65 1.78
N SER A 59 -10.97 1.41 0.75
CA SER A 59 -10.69 0.06 0.31
C SER A 59 -9.77 -0.64 1.32
N PRO A 60 -9.97 -1.95 1.58
CA PRO A 60 -9.06 -2.72 2.41
C PRO A 60 -7.76 -3.08 1.67
N TYR A 61 -7.70 -2.87 0.35
CA TYR A 61 -6.57 -3.28 -0.46
C TYR A 61 -5.39 -2.31 -0.35
N ARG A 62 -4.20 -2.89 -0.25
CA ARG A 62 -2.93 -2.16 -0.30
C ARG A 62 -2.07 -2.63 -1.45
N TRP A 63 -1.22 -1.73 -1.92
CA TRP A 63 -0.34 -2.01 -3.03
C TRP A 63 0.56 -3.21 -2.73
N ARG A 64 0.60 -4.21 -3.62
CA ARG A 64 1.36 -5.47 -3.43
C ARG A 64 1.00 -6.30 -2.18
N ARG A 65 -0.08 -5.95 -1.47
CA ARG A 65 -0.65 -6.74 -0.36
C ARG A 65 -2.08 -7.14 -0.69
N PHE A 66 -2.29 -7.63 -1.90
CA PHE A 66 -3.58 -8.13 -2.32
C PHE A 66 -3.78 -9.55 -1.75
N PRO A 67 -4.99 -9.90 -1.26
CA PRO A 67 -5.26 -11.26 -0.76
C PRO A 67 -5.23 -12.33 -1.84
N ILE A 68 -5.24 -11.94 -3.12
CA ILE A 68 -5.18 -12.82 -4.28
C ILE A 68 -3.74 -12.87 -4.75
N SER A 69 -3.13 -14.05 -4.76
CA SER A 69 -1.84 -14.29 -5.40
C SER A 69 -2.06 -14.80 -6.83
N GLU A 70 -1.51 -14.11 -7.82
CA GLU A 70 -1.50 -14.53 -9.22
C GLU A 70 -0.15 -14.20 -9.86
N GLU A 71 0.24 -14.98 -10.86
CA GLU A 71 1.41 -14.70 -11.69
C GLU A 71 1.07 -13.65 -12.75
N ALA A 72 2.08 -12.88 -13.16
CA ALA A 72 1.89 -11.86 -14.19
C ALA A 72 1.66 -12.51 -15.56
N VAL A 73 0.48 -12.31 -16.13
CA VAL A 73 0.11 -12.79 -17.48
C VAL A 73 0.83 -12.00 -18.58
N PHE A 74 1.13 -10.72 -18.31
CA PHE A 74 1.88 -9.86 -19.21
C PHE A 74 3.12 -9.31 -18.50
N ILE A 75 4.29 -9.61 -19.05
CA ILE A 75 5.58 -9.13 -18.58
C ILE A 75 6.16 -8.26 -19.70
N GLY A 76 5.81 -6.98 -19.67
CA GLY A 76 6.49 -5.98 -20.48
C GLY A 76 7.64 -5.39 -19.67
N GLU A 77 8.81 -5.26 -20.29
CA GLU A 77 9.89 -4.45 -19.70
C GLU A 77 9.54 -2.97 -19.87
N SER A 78 9.60 -2.21 -18.78
CA SER A 78 9.51 -0.76 -18.86
C SER A 78 10.78 -0.24 -19.53
N THR A 79 10.63 0.49 -20.63
CA THR A 79 11.74 1.19 -21.31
C THR A 79 12.01 2.58 -20.73
N GLY A 80 11.40 2.90 -19.58
CA GLY A 80 11.62 4.17 -18.90
C GLY A 80 13.04 4.32 -18.34
N PRO A 81 13.42 5.56 -17.98
CA PRO A 81 14.57 5.83 -17.14
C PRO A 81 14.70 4.87 -15.95
N THR A 82 15.83 4.18 -15.86
CA THR A 82 16.14 3.25 -14.77
C THR A 82 17.53 3.54 -14.22
N HIS A 83 17.70 3.43 -12.90
CA HIS A 83 18.99 3.58 -12.24
C HIS A 83 19.33 2.29 -11.47
N PRO A 84 20.53 1.69 -11.64
CA PRO A 84 20.90 0.41 -11.05
C PRO A 84 20.67 0.34 -9.53
N GLU A 85 21.05 1.40 -8.80
CA GLU A 85 20.89 1.46 -7.34
C GLU A 85 19.47 1.79 -6.89
N ALA A 86 18.64 2.35 -7.77
CA ALA A 86 17.26 2.67 -7.42
C ALA A 86 16.39 1.42 -7.55
N MET A 87 16.51 0.68 -8.65
CA MET A 87 15.70 -0.52 -8.90
C MET A 87 15.53 -1.50 -7.72
N PRO A 88 16.59 -1.84 -6.93
CA PRO A 88 16.46 -2.75 -5.80
C PRO A 88 15.74 -2.17 -4.57
N ILE A 89 15.58 -0.85 -4.45
CA ILE A 89 14.96 -0.23 -3.26
C ILE A 89 13.50 -0.67 -3.10
N GLY A 90 12.71 -0.70 -4.18
CA GLY A 90 11.31 -1.12 -4.14
C GLY A 90 11.14 -2.55 -3.58
N PRO A 91 11.80 -3.56 -4.18
CA PRO A 91 11.84 -4.92 -3.63
C PRO A 91 12.37 -5.00 -2.20
N ALA A 92 13.36 -4.20 -1.81
CA ALA A 92 13.88 -4.17 -0.45
C ALA A 92 12.83 -3.66 0.57
N LEU A 93 12.05 -2.64 0.22
CA LEU A 93 10.93 -2.15 1.04
C LEU A 93 9.83 -3.22 1.18
N ASP A 94 9.54 -3.96 0.10
CA ASP A 94 8.60 -5.08 0.14
C ASP A 94 9.10 -6.20 1.07
N GLU A 95 10.38 -6.56 0.98
CA GLU A 95 10.98 -7.56 1.85
C GLU A 95 10.95 -7.13 3.32
N LEU A 96 11.29 -5.86 3.60
CA LEU A 96 11.25 -5.31 4.96
C LEU A 96 9.83 -5.34 5.54
N SER A 97 8.83 -4.97 4.74
CA SER A 97 7.41 -5.04 5.13
C SER A 97 6.98 -6.47 5.46
N ASN A 98 7.43 -7.46 4.69
CA ASN A 98 7.15 -8.87 4.96
C ASN A 98 7.80 -9.33 6.28
N LYS A 99 9.07 -8.99 6.51
CA LYS A 99 9.76 -9.34 7.77
C LYS A 99 9.09 -8.69 8.98
N LEU A 100 8.65 -7.44 8.86
CA LEU A 100 7.91 -6.74 9.92
C LEU A 100 6.57 -7.41 10.23
N ASN A 101 5.81 -7.83 9.22
CA ASN A 101 4.55 -8.57 9.43
C ASN A 101 4.76 -9.87 10.21
N ILE A 102 5.80 -10.64 9.86
CA ILE A 102 6.15 -11.87 10.59
C ILE A 102 6.47 -11.56 12.06
N TYR A 103 7.24 -10.50 12.31
CA TYR A 103 7.60 -10.07 13.66
C TYR A 103 6.40 -9.58 14.47
N ILE A 104 5.50 -8.81 13.85
CA ILE A 104 4.23 -8.36 14.45
C ILE A 104 3.39 -9.56 14.88
N HIS A 105 3.23 -10.55 14.00
CA HIS A 105 2.50 -11.77 14.32
C HIS A 105 3.13 -12.53 15.50
N TRP A 106 4.47 -12.61 15.53
CA TRP A 106 5.19 -13.21 16.66
C TRP A 106 4.95 -12.46 17.98
N LEU A 107 4.95 -11.12 17.96
CA LEU A 107 4.62 -10.30 19.15
C LEU A 107 3.17 -10.51 19.61
N GLN A 108 2.22 -10.60 18.68
CA GLN A 108 0.81 -10.85 19.00
C GLN A 108 0.63 -12.21 19.68
N GLU A 109 1.23 -13.27 19.13
CA GLU A 109 1.16 -14.60 19.74
C GLU A 109 1.87 -14.64 21.10
N LYS A 110 3.01 -13.95 21.26
CA LYS A 110 3.68 -13.78 22.56
C LYS A 110 2.77 -13.15 23.62
N ILE A 111 2.11 -12.04 23.28
CA ILE A 111 1.17 -11.35 24.18
C ILE A 111 -0.01 -12.25 24.53
N LYS A 112 -0.55 -12.95 23.53
CA LYS A 112 -1.67 -13.88 23.72
C LYS A 112 -1.31 -15.02 24.68
N ILE A 113 -0.14 -15.62 24.54
CA ILE A 113 0.35 -16.67 25.44
C ILE A 113 0.48 -16.14 26.87
N GLU A 114 1.10 -14.97 27.07
CA GLU A 114 1.29 -14.40 28.41
C GLU A 114 -0.04 -14.08 29.11
N ASN A 115 -1.05 -13.65 28.35
CA ASN A 115 -2.41 -13.41 28.88
C ASN A 115 -3.14 -14.70 29.32
N THR A 116 -2.70 -15.88 28.89
CA THR A 116 -3.31 -17.17 29.27
C THR A 116 -2.72 -17.79 30.53
N VAL A 117 -1.63 -17.21 31.07
CA VAL A 117 -0.96 -17.68 32.29
C VAL A 117 -1.82 -17.32 33.52
N GLU A 118 -1.82 -18.18 34.56
CA GLU A 118 -2.62 -17.97 35.80
C GLU A 118 -2.31 -16.64 36.51
N THR A 119 -1.08 -16.14 36.39
CA THR A 119 -0.65 -14.83 36.92
C THR A 119 0.06 -14.02 35.84
N PRO A 120 -0.69 -13.25 35.01
CA PRO A 120 -0.11 -12.48 33.92
C PRO A 120 0.82 -11.38 34.44
N ASN A 121 2.00 -11.25 33.84
CA ASN A 121 2.89 -10.13 34.12
C ASN A 121 2.45 -8.89 33.32
N GLU A 122 1.62 -8.04 33.93
CA GLU A 122 1.05 -6.85 33.29
C GLU A 122 2.11 -5.88 32.74
N ALA A 123 3.22 -5.68 33.46
CA ALA A 123 4.29 -4.80 33.02
C ALA A 123 4.99 -5.34 31.76
N TYR A 124 5.21 -6.65 31.69
CA TYR A 124 5.78 -7.31 30.52
C TYR A 124 4.83 -7.25 29.32
N ILE A 125 3.53 -7.52 29.52
CA ILE A 125 2.50 -7.42 28.48
C ILE A 125 2.39 -5.99 27.94
N SER A 126 2.42 -4.99 28.82
CA SER A 126 2.40 -3.57 28.43
C SER A 126 3.64 -3.19 27.61
N GLY A 127 4.82 -3.66 28.02
CA GLY A 127 6.06 -3.49 27.27
C GLY A 127 5.99 -4.10 25.86
N LEU A 128 5.52 -5.34 25.75
CA LEU A 128 5.32 -6.01 24.46
C LEU A 128 4.28 -5.29 23.59
N SER A 129 3.17 -4.85 24.17
CA SER A 129 2.10 -4.13 23.46
C SER A 129 2.61 -2.80 22.89
N THR A 130 3.48 -2.11 23.63
CA THR A 130 4.13 -0.89 23.16
C THR A 130 5.04 -1.16 21.95
N GLN A 131 5.83 -2.24 21.98
CA GLN A 131 6.68 -2.61 20.84
C GLN A 131 5.87 -3.13 19.64
N LEU A 132 4.75 -3.81 19.90
CA LEU A 132 3.80 -4.20 18.86
C LEU A 132 3.25 -2.97 18.14
N GLN A 133 2.77 -1.97 18.89
CA GLN A 133 2.26 -0.73 18.30
C GLN A 133 3.35 -0.03 17.46
N ARG A 134 4.57 0.11 17.98
CA ARG A 134 5.70 0.70 17.23
C ARG A 134 6.02 -0.07 15.94
N SER A 135 5.93 -1.40 15.99
CA SER A 135 6.17 -2.25 14.82
C SER A 135 5.06 -2.06 13.77
N MET A 136 3.81 -1.92 14.20
CA MET A 136 2.68 -1.61 13.31
C MET A 136 2.80 -0.22 12.69
N ASP A 137 3.21 0.78 13.47
CA ASP A 137 3.44 2.14 12.97
C ASP A 137 4.58 2.17 11.94
N LEU A 138 5.67 1.44 12.20
CA LEU A 138 6.79 1.28 11.27
C LEU A 138 6.37 0.58 9.98
N LEU A 139 5.55 -0.47 10.08
CA LEU A 139 4.99 -1.14 8.90
C LEU A 139 4.13 -0.17 8.08
N GLU A 140 3.25 0.61 8.71
CA GLU A 140 2.43 1.60 7.99
C GLU A 140 3.32 2.63 7.29
N LEU A 141 4.37 3.13 7.95
CA LEU A 141 5.31 4.08 7.35
C LEU A 141 6.00 3.52 6.10
N ILE A 142 6.47 2.27 6.16
CA ILE A 142 7.20 1.63 5.06
C ILE A 142 6.26 1.26 3.91
N ASP A 143 5.08 0.70 4.22
CA ASP A 143 4.12 0.19 3.23
C ASP A 143 3.25 1.29 2.60
N SER A 144 3.34 2.54 3.11
CA SER A 144 2.68 3.72 2.54
C SER A 144 3.69 4.81 2.20
N GLU A 145 3.95 5.75 3.13
CA GLU A 145 4.70 6.98 2.90
C GLU A 145 6.07 6.75 2.24
N ALA A 146 6.87 5.81 2.77
CA ALA A 146 8.21 5.55 2.22
C ALA A 146 8.13 5.04 0.77
N LEU A 147 7.19 4.15 0.48
CA LEU A 147 6.98 3.61 -0.85
C LEU A 147 6.45 4.66 -1.83
N ASP A 148 5.54 5.52 -1.37
CA ASP A 148 4.94 6.60 -2.16
C ASP A 148 5.99 7.66 -2.53
N GLN A 149 6.76 8.15 -1.55
CA GLN A 149 7.88 9.07 -1.76
C GLN A 149 8.89 8.49 -2.75
N TYR A 150 9.26 7.23 -2.56
CA TYR A 150 10.22 6.57 -3.43
C TYR A 150 9.73 6.51 -4.89
N ARG A 151 8.44 6.20 -5.11
CA ARG A 151 7.84 6.17 -6.45
C ARG A 151 7.71 7.56 -7.07
N GLU A 152 7.38 8.56 -6.27
CA GLU A 152 7.31 9.94 -6.74
C GLU A 152 8.67 10.44 -7.22
N ILE A 153 9.75 10.12 -6.49
CA ILE A 153 11.12 10.41 -6.90
C ILE A 153 11.43 9.75 -8.25
N LEU A 154 11.16 8.45 -8.40
CA LEU A 154 11.41 7.74 -9.66
C LEU A 154 10.61 8.32 -10.84
N ASN A 155 9.32 8.57 -10.64
CA ASN A 155 8.46 9.12 -11.69
C ASN A 155 8.89 10.53 -12.10
N THR A 156 9.32 11.34 -11.13
CA THR A 156 9.80 12.70 -11.36
C THR A 156 11.11 12.70 -12.13
N ILE A 157 12.09 11.87 -11.72
CA ILE A 157 13.36 11.71 -12.44
C ILE A 157 13.10 11.24 -13.87
N ALA A 158 12.23 10.23 -14.05
CA ALA A 158 11.90 9.74 -15.38
C ALA A 158 11.31 10.84 -16.28
N THR A 159 10.43 11.67 -15.73
CA THR A 159 9.85 12.82 -16.43
C THR A 159 10.92 13.87 -16.78
N LEU A 160 11.83 14.17 -15.84
CA LEU A 160 12.91 15.14 -16.05
C LEU A 160 13.89 14.67 -17.13
N GLU A 161 14.26 13.39 -17.15
CA GLU A 161 15.14 12.83 -18.18
C GLU A 161 14.49 12.89 -19.57
N LEU A 162 13.21 12.54 -19.67
CA LEU A 162 12.47 12.61 -20.92
C LEU A 162 12.37 14.05 -21.46
N ARG A 163 12.20 15.04 -20.57
CA ARG A 163 12.28 16.47 -20.91
C ARG A 163 13.69 16.88 -21.34
N GLY A 164 14.72 16.47 -20.59
CA GLY A 164 16.12 16.75 -20.91
C GLY A 164 16.56 16.17 -22.28
N GLN A 165 15.96 15.05 -22.69
CA GLN A 165 16.18 14.43 -24.00
C GLN A 165 15.34 15.04 -25.14
N GLY A 166 14.50 16.06 -24.85
CA GLY A 166 13.63 16.69 -25.84
C GLY A 166 12.48 15.81 -26.32
N ARG A 167 12.14 14.72 -25.60
CA ARG A 167 11.05 13.80 -25.94
C ARG A 167 9.70 14.25 -25.41
N PHE A 168 9.67 15.26 -24.54
CA PHE A 168 8.47 15.96 -24.09
C PHE A 168 8.67 17.46 -24.32
N VAL A 169 7.72 18.08 -25.04
CA VAL A 169 7.57 19.53 -25.15
C VAL A 169 6.80 20.04 -23.94
#